data_AF-A0A815D749-F1
#
_entry.id   AF-A0A815D749-F1
#
_cell.length_a   1.000
_cell.length_b   1.000
_cell.length_c   1.000
_cell.angle_alpha   90.00
_cell.angle_beta   90.00
_cell.angle_gamma   90.00
#
_symmetry.space_group_name_H-M   'P 1'
#
loop_
_entity.id
_entity.type
_entity.pdbx_description
1 polymer ?
#
loop_
_entity_poly.entity_id
_entity_poly.type
_entity_poly.pdbx_seq_one_letter_code
_entity_poly.pdbx_strand_id
1 'polypeptide(L)'
;MPNYALQLFRTPLSFLYTFYLKLQPFLPWRIIRAAFSFFRSIIWTQPRPYPGPDPRPDPRPDPTNEIENFRTYFNNKYGRKHPTFYQGKLSQALRDVQREVRLLFIYIHDKKSTLCDRFCHEVLCGDAIQLTVGDNLFWSTSRDTQEGVEASRLLTANFYPCLGIIAHYGSQQTIQFKLDLYADCDQCLAKIIDAVENANPTLQYNRERRTISNSRDRLLEEQNAAYLDSVRIDQEKAEQRQREENERRKLEEEEQKKLQEFADFRERLRQALPSEPSSTENDIIQVSIRLPDNEPIKRRFQRTDSAKLLFEFAWTNVNVPNQFELLWGYPRKRYQYEQLGDEIIGDLMKGNTETCFLEQIDEDR
;
A
#
# COMPACT_ATOMS: atom_id res chain seq x y z
N MET A 1 44.71 -38.63 -16.98
CA MET A 1 43.97 -37.36 -16.83
C MET A 1 43.59 -37.18 -15.36
N PRO A 2 44.40 -36.50 -14.53
CA PRO A 2 44.02 -36.14 -13.18
C PRO A 2 43.64 -34.65 -13.05
N ASN A 3 42.67 -34.40 -12.18
CA ASN A 3 41.97 -33.14 -11.97
C ASN A 3 42.85 -32.00 -11.43
N TYR A 4 42.80 -30.86 -12.12
CA TYR A 4 43.29 -29.55 -11.66
C TYR A 4 42.28 -28.93 -10.69
N ALA A 5 42.41 -29.19 -9.39
CA ALA A 5 41.72 -28.39 -8.37
C ALA A 5 42.39 -28.59 -7.01
N LEU A 6 43.59 -28.05 -6.79
CA LEU A 6 44.19 -27.89 -5.45
C LEU A 6 45.49 -27.07 -5.49
N GLN A 7 45.50 -25.86 -6.04
CA GLN A 7 46.63 -24.92 -5.89
C GLN A 7 46.22 -23.45 -6.01
N LEU A 8 45.44 -22.88 -5.09
CA LEU A 8 45.32 -21.42 -4.96
C LEU A 8 44.97 -20.97 -3.53
N PHE A 9 45.75 -21.38 -2.51
CA PHE A 9 45.74 -20.67 -1.21
C PHE A 9 47.09 -20.78 -0.53
N ARG A 10 48.03 -19.93 -0.96
CA ARG A 10 49.18 -19.50 -0.14
C ARG A 10 49.80 -18.25 -0.78
N THR A 11 49.22 -17.10 -0.49
CA THR A 11 49.93 -15.82 -0.62
C THR A 11 50.44 -15.42 0.78
N PRO A 12 51.72 -15.02 0.92
CA PRO A 12 52.32 -14.78 2.22
C PRO A 12 51.91 -13.39 2.73
N LEU A 13 51.61 -13.31 4.04
CA LEU A 13 51.40 -12.06 4.80
C LEU A 13 52.53 -11.01 4.65
N SER A 14 53.65 -11.35 3.99
CA SER A 14 54.80 -10.45 3.81
C SER A 14 54.56 -9.32 2.81
N PHE A 15 53.67 -9.47 1.83
CA PHE A 15 53.40 -8.41 0.84
C PHE A 15 52.57 -7.26 1.40
N LEU A 16 51.63 -7.55 2.31
CA LEU A 16 50.84 -6.52 2.99
C LEU A 16 51.67 -5.76 4.03
N TYR A 17 52.59 -6.45 4.71
CA TYR A 17 53.47 -5.84 5.71
C TYR A 17 54.55 -4.93 5.08
N THR A 18 55.08 -5.30 3.91
CA THR A 18 56.04 -4.47 3.18
C THR A 18 55.39 -3.28 2.47
N PHE A 19 54.11 -3.37 2.10
CA PHE A 19 53.33 -2.22 1.63
C PHE A 19 53.01 -1.23 2.77
N TYR A 20 52.71 -1.75 3.97
CA TYR A 20 52.43 -0.96 5.18
C TYR A 20 53.63 -0.12 5.66
N LEU A 21 54.85 -0.67 5.62
CA LEU A 21 56.06 0.05 6.05
C LEU A 21 56.53 1.14 5.07
N LYS A 22 56.14 1.07 3.79
CA LYS A 22 56.55 2.07 2.77
C LYS A 22 55.65 3.30 2.71
N LEU A 23 54.48 3.29 3.35
CA LEU A 23 53.52 4.41 3.37
C LEU A 23 53.60 5.29 4.64
N GLN A 24 54.52 4.97 5.57
CA GLN A 24 54.58 5.59 6.88
C GLN A 24 54.95 7.10 6.92
N PRO A 25 55.64 7.73 5.94
CA PRO A 25 55.96 9.15 6.06
C PRO A 25 54.92 10.12 5.47
N PHE A 26 53.81 9.65 4.88
CA PHE A 26 52.88 10.54 4.13
C PHE A 26 51.40 10.47 4.51
N LEU A 27 50.99 9.75 5.57
CA LEU A 27 49.61 9.81 6.05
C LEU A 27 49.49 10.41 7.46
N PRO A 28 48.71 11.50 7.64
CA PRO A 28 48.47 12.07 8.96
C PRO A 28 47.80 11.03 9.88
N TRP A 29 48.23 10.98 11.14
CA TRP A 29 47.79 10.05 12.20
C TRP A 29 46.26 9.88 12.35
N ARG A 30 45.48 10.84 11.84
CA ARG A 30 44.01 10.80 11.78
C ARG A 30 43.46 9.69 10.86
N ILE A 31 44.16 9.34 9.78
CA ILE A 31 43.72 8.31 8.83
C ILE A 31 44.02 6.90 9.37
N ILE A 32 45.12 6.75 10.11
CA ILE A 32 45.50 5.47 10.76
C ILE A 32 44.48 5.09 11.83
N ARG A 33 43.96 6.05 12.61
CA ARG A 33 42.87 5.83 13.57
C ARG A 33 41.54 5.44 12.89
N ALA A 34 41.23 6.05 11.75
CA ALA A 34 40.03 5.73 10.99
C ALA A 34 40.06 4.29 10.42
N ALA A 35 41.20 3.88 9.86
CA ALA A 35 41.40 2.54 9.31
C ALA A 35 41.39 1.43 10.38
N PHE A 36 41.90 1.71 11.58
CA PHE A 36 41.86 0.77 12.71
C PHE A 36 40.43 0.57 13.27
N SER A 37 39.56 1.59 13.16
CA SER A 37 38.13 1.45 13.49
C SER A 37 37.36 0.64 12.44
N PHE A 38 37.74 0.78 11.17
CA PHE A 38 37.09 0.10 10.05
C PHE A 38 37.34 -1.42 10.08
N PHE A 39 38.58 -1.85 10.34
CA PHE A 39 38.90 -3.28 10.44
C PHE A 39 38.35 -3.96 11.69
N ARG A 40 38.17 -3.22 12.79
CA ARG A 40 37.56 -3.74 14.02
C ARG A 40 36.02 -3.83 13.92
N SER A 41 35.41 -3.07 13.01
CA SER A 41 33.97 -3.09 12.71
C SER A 41 33.55 -4.18 11.72
N ILE A 42 34.42 -4.60 10.80
CA ILE A 42 34.05 -5.56 9.74
C ILE A 42 34.20 -7.03 10.17
N ILE A 43 34.97 -7.32 11.23
CA ILE A 43 35.27 -8.71 11.63
C ILE A 43 34.33 -9.24 12.73
N TRP A 44 33.48 -8.42 13.37
CA TRP A 44 32.65 -8.88 14.49
C TRP A 44 31.23 -8.28 14.56
N THR A 45 30.44 -8.41 13.50
CA THR A 45 28.96 -8.43 13.61
C THR A 45 28.35 -9.26 12.47
N GLN A 46 28.59 -10.57 12.49
CA GLN A 46 27.69 -11.54 11.85
C GLN A 46 27.43 -12.62 12.90
N PRO A 47 26.18 -12.82 13.36
CA PRO A 47 25.89 -13.96 14.20
C PRO A 47 26.15 -15.22 13.37
N ARG A 48 27.14 -16.03 13.78
CA ARG A 48 27.29 -17.37 13.19
C ARG A 48 26.05 -18.19 13.60
N PRO A 49 25.28 -18.77 12.67
CA PRO A 49 24.28 -19.74 13.03
C PRO A 49 25.01 -21.05 13.37
N TYR A 50 25.18 -21.34 14.65
CA TYR A 50 25.48 -22.71 15.08
C TYR A 50 24.14 -23.43 15.27
N PRO A 51 23.87 -24.53 14.55
CA PRO A 51 22.78 -25.43 14.92
C PRO A 51 23.28 -26.24 16.12
N GLY A 52 23.01 -25.74 17.32
CA GLY A 52 23.16 -26.49 18.57
C GLY A 52 21.88 -27.29 18.88
N PRO A 53 21.98 -28.40 19.63
CA PRO A 53 20.85 -29.30 19.91
C PRO A 53 19.78 -28.64 20.79
N ASP A 54 18.54 -29.14 20.65
CA ASP A 54 17.26 -28.68 21.22
C ASP A 54 17.28 -27.91 22.57
N PRO A 55 16.36 -26.94 22.76
CA PRO A 55 16.28 -26.11 23.95
C PRO A 55 15.72 -26.92 25.12
N ARG A 56 16.60 -27.52 25.92
CA ARG A 56 16.26 -27.79 27.32
C ARG A 56 16.26 -26.43 28.05
N PRO A 57 15.28 -26.12 28.90
CA PRO A 57 15.34 -24.91 29.70
C PRO A 57 16.60 -24.96 30.58
N ASP A 58 17.56 -24.08 30.29
CA ASP A 58 18.78 -23.92 31.07
C ASP A 58 18.36 -23.47 32.49
N PRO A 59 18.74 -24.17 33.57
CA PRO A 59 18.33 -23.83 34.95
C PRO A 59 18.93 -22.50 35.48
N ARG A 60 19.48 -21.67 34.60
CA ARG A 60 20.08 -20.39 34.94
C ARG A 60 19.01 -19.32 35.20
N PRO A 61 19.23 -18.42 36.16
CA PRO A 61 18.32 -17.31 36.42
C PRO A 61 18.13 -16.46 35.16
N ASP A 62 16.89 -16.03 34.89
CA ASP A 62 16.59 -15.11 33.79
C ASP A 62 17.45 -13.83 33.95
N PRO A 63 18.20 -13.40 32.92
CA PRO A 63 18.99 -12.18 32.96
C PRO A 63 18.20 -10.94 33.40
N THR A 64 16.89 -10.91 33.13
CA THR A 64 16.01 -9.81 33.57
C THR A 64 15.87 -9.79 35.10
N ASN A 65 15.75 -10.97 35.72
CA ASN A 65 15.72 -11.12 37.16
C ASN A 65 17.06 -10.75 37.79
N GLU A 66 18.19 -10.99 37.12
CA GLU A 66 19.52 -10.59 37.61
C GLU A 66 19.64 -9.06 37.76
N ILE A 67 19.11 -8.30 36.79
CA ILE A 67 19.12 -6.83 36.80
C ILE A 67 18.18 -6.29 37.89
N GLU A 68 17.00 -6.88 38.04
CA GLU A 68 16.07 -6.52 39.12
C GLU A 68 16.64 -6.82 40.51
N ASN A 69 17.32 -7.96 40.66
CA ASN A 69 18.02 -8.33 41.89
C ASN A 69 19.12 -7.32 42.22
N PHE A 70 19.90 -6.88 41.23
CA PHE A 70 20.93 -5.85 41.43
C PHE A 70 20.30 -4.52 41.85
N ARG A 71 19.23 -4.09 41.21
CA ARG A 71 18.51 -2.86 41.56
C ARG A 71 17.97 -2.93 43.00
N THR A 72 17.38 -4.05 43.39
CA THR A 72 16.88 -4.26 44.76
C THR A 72 18.03 -4.21 45.77
N TYR A 73 19.13 -4.90 45.49
CA TYR A 73 20.35 -4.83 46.29
C TYR A 73 20.88 -3.39 46.43
N PHE A 74 20.99 -2.65 45.32
CA PHE A 74 21.51 -1.29 45.31
C PHE A 74 20.62 -0.36 46.14
N ASN A 75 19.30 -0.42 45.92
CA ASN A 75 18.32 0.38 46.65
C ASN A 75 18.35 0.12 48.16
N ASN A 76 18.48 -1.14 48.55
CA ASN A 76 18.53 -1.51 49.97
C ASN A 76 19.84 -1.05 50.64
N LYS A 77 20.96 -1.03 49.90
CA LYS A 77 22.27 -0.69 50.45
C LYS A 77 22.57 0.82 50.43
N TYR A 78 22.29 1.50 49.32
CA TYR A 78 22.66 2.92 49.12
C TYR A 78 21.45 3.87 49.12
N GLY A 79 20.23 3.34 49.01
CA GLY A 79 19.00 4.11 48.87
C GLY A 79 18.57 4.31 47.42
N ARG A 80 17.48 5.06 47.22
CA ARG A 80 16.82 5.28 45.92
C ARG A 80 17.31 6.53 45.17
N LYS A 81 18.26 7.27 45.75
CA LYS A 81 18.84 8.46 45.12
C LYS A 81 19.97 8.01 44.20
N HIS A 82 19.66 7.72 42.94
CA HIS A 82 20.63 7.33 41.91
C HIS A 82 20.01 7.52 40.51
N PRO A 83 20.81 7.55 39.41
CA PRO A 83 20.28 7.58 38.05
C PRO A 83 19.29 6.44 37.78
N THR A 84 18.27 6.68 36.98
CA THR A 84 17.27 5.66 36.65
C THR A 84 17.90 4.48 35.91
N PHE A 85 17.96 3.32 36.58
CA PHE A 85 18.50 2.10 35.98
C PHE A 85 17.55 1.51 34.95
N TYR A 86 18.08 1.23 33.75
CA TYR A 86 17.38 0.61 32.64
C TYR A 86 16.93 -0.81 33.01
N GLN A 87 15.65 -1.09 32.79
CA GLN A 87 15.00 -2.35 33.17
C GLN A 87 14.97 -3.31 31.98
N GLY A 88 16.11 -3.92 31.69
CA GLY A 88 16.23 -4.87 30.58
C GLY A 88 17.68 -5.22 30.28
N LYS A 89 17.87 -6.20 29.39
CA LYS A 89 19.18 -6.77 29.05
C LYS A 89 20.11 -5.73 28.42
N LEU A 90 21.43 -5.93 28.52
CA LEU A 90 22.42 -5.03 27.90
C LEU A 90 22.16 -4.86 26.40
N SER A 91 21.81 -5.95 25.72
CA SER A 91 21.50 -5.92 24.28
C SER A 91 20.28 -5.06 23.94
N GLN A 92 19.28 -4.98 24.83
CA GLN A 92 18.11 -4.12 24.65
C GLN A 92 18.50 -2.65 24.82
N ALA A 93 19.25 -2.34 25.89
CA ALA A 93 19.74 -0.98 26.14
C ALA A 93 20.59 -0.44 24.97
N LEU A 94 21.48 -1.26 24.39
CA LEU A 94 22.28 -0.91 23.22
C LEU A 94 21.42 -0.59 21.99
N ARG A 95 20.36 -1.38 21.74
CA ARG A 95 19.43 -1.15 20.63
C ARG A 95 18.61 0.13 20.82
N ASP A 96 18.12 0.37 22.02
CA ASP A 96 17.32 1.56 22.32
C ASP A 96 18.16 2.83 22.19
N VAL A 97 19.40 2.82 22.70
CA VAL A 97 20.33 3.95 22.51
C VAL A 97 20.66 4.20 21.04
N GLN A 98 20.81 3.15 20.23
CA GLN A 98 20.98 3.28 18.78
C GLN A 98 19.73 3.87 18.10
N ARG A 99 18.54 3.44 18.51
CA ARG A 99 17.27 3.94 17.97
C ARG A 99 17.04 5.41 18.34
N GLU A 100 17.37 5.80 19.57
CA GLU A 100 17.10 7.14 20.10
C GLU A 100 18.28 8.11 19.97
N VAL A 101 19.44 7.63 19.49
CA VAL A 101 20.67 8.41 19.31
C VAL A 101 21.09 9.06 20.63
N ARG A 102 21.17 8.25 21.70
CA ARG A 102 21.50 8.68 23.07
C ARG A 102 22.90 8.24 23.51
N LEU A 103 23.28 8.63 24.72
CA LEU A 103 24.39 7.99 25.42
C LEU A 103 23.86 6.79 26.21
N LEU A 104 24.68 5.74 26.30
CA LEU A 104 24.47 4.63 27.22
C LEU A 104 25.58 4.63 28.26
N PHE A 105 25.21 4.81 29.52
CA PHE A 105 26.08 4.58 30.66
C PHE A 105 25.98 3.11 31.06
N ILE A 106 27.11 2.44 31.27
CA ILE A 106 27.20 1.04 31.67
C ILE A 106 28.02 1.00 32.96
N TYR A 107 27.35 0.73 34.07
CA TYR A 107 27.98 0.58 35.38
C TYR A 107 28.05 -0.89 35.79
N ILE A 108 29.26 -1.37 36.11
CA ILE A 108 29.49 -2.74 36.57
C ILE A 108 30.00 -2.73 38.00
N HIS A 109 29.22 -3.33 38.89
CA HIS A 109 29.45 -3.33 40.33
C HIS A 109 30.04 -4.66 40.82
N ASP A 110 31.13 -4.59 41.57
CA ASP A 110 31.66 -5.75 42.31
C ASP A 110 31.30 -5.61 43.80
N LYS A 111 30.44 -6.50 44.30
CA LYS A 111 29.94 -6.47 45.68
C LYS A 111 31.05 -6.61 46.72
N LYS A 112 32.21 -7.14 46.33
CA LYS A 112 33.36 -7.38 47.21
C LYS A 112 34.32 -6.19 47.28
N SER A 113 34.18 -5.21 46.37
CA SER A 113 35.09 -4.08 46.24
C SER A 113 34.62 -2.89 47.09
N THR A 114 35.41 -2.47 48.08
CA THR A 114 35.13 -1.28 48.89
C THR A 114 35.19 0.02 48.08
N LEU A 115 35.91 0.02 46.96
CA LEU A 115 35.92 1.14 46.01
C LEU A 115 34.55 1.34 45.36
N CYS A 116 33.77 0.26 45.19
CA CYS A 116 32.40 0.37 44.68
C CYS A 116 31.51 1.12 45.67
N ASP A 117 31.61 0.81 46.96
CA ASP A 117 30.80 1.45 48.01
C ASP A 117 31.06 2.95 48.06
N ARG A 118 32.34 3.35 48.03
CA ARG A 118 32.74 4.77 47.99
C ARG A 118 32.21 5.48 46.75
N PHE A 119 32.42 4.89 45.57
CA PHE A 119 31.94 5.48 44.30
C PHE A 119 30.40 5.59 44.25
N CYS A 120 29.69 4.60 44.79
CA CYS A 120 28.23 4.66 44.87
C CYS A 120 27.76 5.84 45.70
N HIS A 121 28.34 6.05 46.90
CA HIS A 121 27.94 7.14 47.79
C HIS A 121 28.37 8.52 47.28
N GLU A 122 29.62 8.67 46.85
CA GLU A 122 30.20 9.97 46.49
C GLU A 122 29.80 10.41 45.07
N VAL A 123 29.62 9.48 44.13
CA VAL A 123 29.33 9.80 42.72
C VAL A 123 27.91 9.40 42.33
N LEU A 124 27.55 8.11 42.40
CA LEU A 124 26.27 7.62 41.85
C LEU A 124 25.04 8.14 42.61
N CYS A 125 25.17 8.41 43.92
CA CYS A 125 24.09 8.97 44.73
C CYS A 125 24.08 10.51 44.77
N GLY A 126 25.05 11.16 44.11
CA GLY A 126 25.12 12.61 43.98
C GLY A 126 24.07 13.16 43.00
N ASP A 127 23.73 14.44 43.13
CA ASP A 127 22.80 15.11 42.19
C ASP A 127 23.47 15.39 40.84
N ALA A 128 24.79 15.62 40.85
CA ALA A 128 25.57 15.93 39.65
C ALA A 128 25.44 14.84 38.59
N ILE A 129 25.60 13.56 38.96
CA ILE A 129 25.50 12.46 37.99
C ILE A 129 24.08 12.33 37.41
N GLN A 130 23.03 12.63 38.18
CA GLN A 130 21.65 12.57 37.69
C GLN A 130 21.41 13.63 36.62
N LEU A 131 21.91 14.85 36.85
CA LEU A 131 21.88 15.93 35.87
C LEU A 131 22.71 15.60 34.62
N THR A 132 23.89 15.00 34.80
CA THR A 132 24.77 14.60 33.69
C THR A 132 24.16 13.49 32.83
N VAL A 133 23.48 12.52 33.44
CA VAL A 133 22.77 11.47 32.70
C VAL A 133 21.57 12.07 31.96
N GLY A 134 20.75 12.88 32.63
CA GLY A 134 19.57 13.50 32.03
C GLY A 134 18.67 12.48 31.35
N ASP A 135 18.36 12.71 30.06
CA ASP A 135 17.50 11.82 29.25
C ASP A 135 18.24 10.60 28.65
N ASN A 136 19.54 10.45 28.93
CA ASN A 136 20.33 9.32 28.45
C ASN A 136 20.02 8.04 29.24
N LEU A 137 20.39 6.88 28.68
CA LEU A 137 20.11 5.60 29.32
C LEU A 137 21.24 5.22 30.28
N PHE A 138 20.88 4.77 31.48
CA PHE A 138 21.82 4.25 32.46
C PHE A 138 21.55 2.78 32.74
N TRP A 139 22.47 1.92 32.36
CA TRP A 139 22.40 0.48 32.58
C TRP A 139 23.39 0.05 33.65
N SER A 140 22.98 -0.86 34.51
CA SER A 140 23.78 -1.29 35.65
C SER A 140 23.59 -2.75 35.97
N THR A 141 24.66 -3.43 36.38
CA THR A 141 24.58 -4.80 36.85
C THR A 141 25.71 -5.15 37.82
N SER A 142 25.60 -6.32 38.46
CA SER A 142 26.69 -6.90 39.23
C SER A 142 27.63 -7.73 38.35
N ARG A 143 28.93 -7.65 38.60
CA ARG A 143 29.99 -8.40 37.91
C ARG A 143 29.73 -9.91 37.85
N ASP A 144 29.16 -10.49 38.91
CA ASP A 144 28.96 -11.94 39.04
C ASP A 144 27.83 -12.50 38.16
N THR A 145 27.06 -11.64 37.50
CA THR A 145 25.93 -11.99 36.63
C THR A 145 26.40 -12.28 35.20
N GLN A 146 25.57 -13.00 34.40
CA GLN A 146 25.92 -13.25 33.00
C GLN A 146 26.03 -11.93 32.22
N GLU A 147 25.05 -11.05 32.41
CA GLU A 147 25.04 -9.72 31.80
C GLU A 147 26.26 -8.88 32.24
N GLY A 148 26.71 -9.05 33.49
CA GLY A 148 27.93 -8.43 34.00
C GLY A 148 29.19 -8.89 33.28
N VAL A 149 29.33 -10.19 33.04
CA VAL A 149 30.44 -10.74 32.26
C VAL A 149 30.42 -10.22 30.82
N GLU A 150 29.25 -10.14 30.19
CA GLU A 150 29.09 -9.59 28.84
C GLU A 150 29.45 -8.10 28.78
N ALA A 151 28.95 -7.30 29.73
CA ALA A 151 29.27 -5.89 29.86
C ALA A 151 30.78 -5.66 30.09
N SER A 152 31.41 -6.49 30.93
CA SER A 152 32.84 -6.41 31.18
C SER A 152 33.65 -6.70 29.92
N ARG A 153 33.22 -7.67 29.09
CA ARG A 153 33.87 -7.94 27.79
C ARG A 153 33.70 -6.78 26.83
N LEU A 154 32.49 -6.22 26.74
CA LEU A 154 32.18 -5.07 25.88
C LEU A 154 33.07 -3.88 26.21
N LEU A 155 33.20 -3.56 27.50
CA LEU A 155 34.04 -2.47 27.97
C LEU A 155 35.52 -2.85 28.09
N THR A 156 35.90 -4.11 27.91
CA THR A 156 37.23 -4.65 28.25
C THR A 156 37.64 -4.31 29.70
N ALA A 157 36.69 -4.39 30.64
CA ALA A 157 36.86 -4.06 32.05
C ALA A 157 37.73 -5.09 32.78
N ASN A 158 38.79 -4.61 33.44
CA ASN A 158 39.68 -5.44 34.26
C ASN A 158 39.51 -5.17 35.76
N PHE A 159 38.95 -4.02 36.12
CA PHE A 159 38.86 -3.51 37.49
C PHE A 159 37.46 -2.98 37.78
N TYR A 160 37.08 -2.99 39.06
CA TYR A 160 35.73 -2.66 39.49
C TYR A 160 35.77 -1.74 40.71
N PRO A 161 34.96 -0.66 40.73
CA PRO A 161 33.86 -0.37 39.80
C PRO A 161 34.34 0.03 38.39
N CYS A 162 33.56 -0.31 37.36
CA CYS A 162 33.82 0.10 35.98
C CYS A 162 32.61 0.87 35.45
N LEU A 163 32.85 2.06 34.89
CA LEU A 163 31.83 2.86 34.21
C LEU A 163 32.26 3.12 32.76
N GLY A 164 31.44 2.69 31.81
CA GLY A 164 31.62 2.99 30.39
C GLY A 164 30.53 3.94 29.89
N ILE A 165 30.87 4.83 28.97
CA ILE A 165 29.92 5.66 28.23
C ILE A 165 30.08 5.33 26.74
N ILE A 166 28.98 4.86 26.14
CA ILE A 166 28.91 4.53 24.73
C ILE A 166 28.02 5.55 24.05
N ALA A 167 28.51 6.14 22.95
CA ALA A 167 27.69 6.95 22.07
C ALA A 167 27.42 6.19 20.77
N HIS A 168 26.21 6.36 20.25
CA HIS A 168 25.82 5.83 18.97
C HIS A 168 25.61 6.96 17.96
N TYR A 169 26.48 7.07 16.96
CA TYR A 169 26.44 8.11 15.92
C TYR A 169 25.82 7.56 14.63
N GLY A 170 24.55 7.14 14.70
CA GLY A 170 23.84 6.58 13.55
C GLY A 170 24.23 5.14 13.22
N SER A 171 25.21 4.92 12.36
CA SER A 171 25.68 3.57 11.98
C SER A 171 26.98 3.15 12.68
N GLN A 172 27.64 4.08 13.37
CA GLN A 172 28.90 3.82 14.08
C GLN A 172 28.66 3.86 15.60
N GLN A 173 28.95 2.74 16.26
CA GLN A 173 29.05 2.68 17.72
C GLN A 173 30.49 2.99 18.13
N THR A 174 30.67 3.99 18.99
CA THR A 174 31.98 4.29 19.56
C THR A 174 31.90 4.30 21.08
N ILE A 175 32.85 3.62 21.73
CA ILE A 175 33.05 3.76 23.16
C ILE A 175 33.74 5.11 23.36
N GLN A 176 32.99 6.09 23.89
CA GLN A 176 33.47 7.46 24.09
C GLN A 176 34.45 7.53 25.24
N PHE A 177 34.14 6.77 26.29
CA PHE A 177 34.81 6.89 27.56
C PHE A 177 34.69 5.57 28.33
N LYS A 178 35.79 5.15 28.94
CA LYS A 178 35.83 4.03 29.87
C LYS A 178 36.66 4.47 31.06
N LEU A 179 36.05 4.39 32.24
CA LEU A 179 36.68 4.70 33.49
C LEU A 179 36.95 3.41 34.26
N ASP A 180 38.22 3.03 34.32
CA ASP A 180 38.73 2.06 35.28
C ASP A 180 39.01 2.84 36.59
N LEU A 181 38.19 2.64 37.62
CA LEU A 181 38.17 3.47 38.84
C LEU A 181 39.32 3.12 39.79
N TYR A 182 40.44 3.82 39.62
CA TYR A 182 41.55 3.93 40.59
C TYR A 182 41.80 5.36 41.09
N ALA A 183 40.98 6.31 40.62
CA ALA A 183 41.16 7.73 40.84
C ALA A 183 40.14 8.27 41.85
N ASP A 184 40.40 9.51 42.29
CA ASP A 184 39.53 10.26 43.19
C ASP A 184 38.13 10.51 42.58
N CYS A 185 37.08 10.40 43.40
CA CYS A 185 35.68 10.43 42.96
C CYS A 185 35.33 11.74 42.24
N ASP A 186 35.87 12.87 42.70
CA ASP A 186 35.65 14.18 42.08
C ASP A 186 36.25 14.26 40.67
N GLN A 187 37.46 13.72 40.49
CA GLN A 187 38.09 13.65 39.17
C GLN A 187 37.33 12.72 38.23
N CYS A 188 36.77 11.64 38.78
CA CYS A 188 35.93 10.70 38.04
C CYS A 188 34.66 11.37 37.53
N LEU A 189 33.97 12.12 38.40
CA LEU A 189 32.78 12.87 38.03
C LEU A 189 33.10 13.94 36.98
N ALA A 190 34.18 14.70 37.16
CA ALA A 190 34.62 15.72 36.18
C ALA A 190 34.85 15.12 34.78
N LYS A 191 35.49 13.95 34.70
CA LYS A 191 35.70 13.25 33.42
C LYS A 191 34.41 12.72 32.80
N ILE A 192 33.44 12.28 33.62
CA ILE A 192 32.13 11.86 33.14
C ILE A 192 31.39 13.05 32.52
N ILE A 193 31.39 14.19 33.20
CA ILE A 193 30.79 15.44 32.72
C ILE A 193 31.41 15.86 31.39
N ASP A 194 32.75 15.93 31.33
CA ASP A 194 33.48 16.31 30.12
C ASP A 194 33.21 15.34 28.95
N ALA A 195 33.16 14.03 29.20
CA ALA A 195 32.82 13.05 28.16
C ALA A 195 31.41 13.27 27.58
N VAL A 196 30.44 13.63 28.43
CA VAL A 196 29.06 13.89 28.02
C VAL A 196 28.94 15.21 27.27
N GLU A 197 29.57 16.27 27.76
CA GLU A 197 29.59 17.59 27.13
C GLU A 197 30.24 17.54 25.74
N ASN A 198 31.30 16.75 25.56
CA ASN A 198 31.94 16.57 24.26
C ASN A 198 31.09 15.73 23.28
N ALA A 199 30.33 14.75 23.77
CA ALA A 199 29.51 13.87 22.94
C ALA A 199 28.18 14.50 22.50
N ASN A 200 27.58 15.31 23.38
CA ASN A 200 26.21 15.83 23.22
C ASN A 200 25.99 16.64 21.94
N PRO A 201 26.87 17.58 21.51
CA PRO A 201 26.65 18.38 20.31
C PRO A 201 26.47 17.50 19.05
N THR A 202 27.30 16.46 18.92
CA THR A 202 27.22 15.54 17.77
C THR A 202 25.95 14.69 17.83
N LEU A 203 25.54 14.25 19.02
CA LEU A 203 24.31 13.48 19.19
C LEU A 203 23.06 14.33 18.93
N GLN A 204 23.02 15.57 19.41
CA GLN A 204 21.92 16.51 19.16
C GLN A 204 21.76 16.78 17.66
N TYR A 205 22.87 17.10 16.97
CA TYR A 205 22.87 17.27 15.52
C TYR A 205 22.32 16.03 14.78
N ASN A 206 22.74 14.83 15.19
CA ASN A 206 22.26 13.59 14.59
C ASN A 206 20.77 13.30 14.89
N ARG A 207 20.27 13.64 16.09
CA ARG A 207 18.85 13.52 16.45
C ARG A 207 17.98 14.45 15.59
N GLU A 208 18.41 15.69 15.43
CA GLU A 208 17.71 16.68 14.61
C GLU A 208 17.65 16.22 13.15
N ARG A 209 18.78 15.80 12.59
CA ARG A 209 18.82 15.25 11.22
C ARG A 209 17.90 14.04 11.03
N ARG A 210 17.87 13.12 12.00
CA ARG A 210 16.97 11.96 11.96
C ARG A 210 15.51 12.38 12.02
N THR A 211 15.19 13.37 12.86
CA THR A 211 13.83 13.91 12.99
C THR A 211 13.38 14.57 11.69
N ILE A 212 14.25 15.37 11.06
CA ILE A 212 14.00 16.01 9.76
C ILE A 212 13.79 14.95 8.68
N SER A 213 14.66 13.93 8.60
CA SER A 213 14.51 12.84 7.62
C SER A 213 13.19 12.11 7.79
N ASN A 214 12.87 11.66 9.01
CA ASN A 214 11.62 10.96 9.29
C ASN A 214 10.39 11.81 8.96
N SER A 215 10.44 13.12 9.22
CA SER A 215 9.34 14.04 8.91
C SER A 215 9.17 14.22 7.40
N ARG A 216 10.28 14.31 6.65
CA ARG A 216 10.27 14.35 5.19
C ARG A 216 9.70 13.08 4.59
N ASP A 217 10.12 11.92 5.10
CA ASP A 217 9.66 10.62 4.60
C ASP A 217 8.15 10.44 4.82
N ARG A 218 7.64 10.82 6.01
CA ARG A 218 6.19 10.84 6.29
C ARG A 218 5.41 11.75 5.35
N LEU A 219 5.91 12.96 5.09
CA LEU A 219 5.25 13.89 4.17
C LEU A 219 5.19 13.32 2.74
N LEU A 220 6.26 12.65 2.29
CA LEU A 220 6.29 12.00 0.99
C LEU A 220 5.31 10.82 0.92
N GLU A 221 5.20 10.02 1.98
CA GLU A 221 4.21 8.94 2.08
C GLU A 221 2.77 9.48 1.99
N GLU A 222 2.45 10.54 2.73
CA GLU A 222 1.13 11.19 2.69
C GLU A 222 0.81 11.76 1.29
N GLN A 223 1.77 12.44 0.66
CA GLN A 223 1.59 12.98 -0.70
C GLN A 223 1.39 11.87 -1.74
N ASN A 224 2.17 10.78 -1.64
CA ASN A 224 2.05 9.65 -2.54
C ASN A 224 0.70 8.95 -2.38
N ALA A 225 0.21 8.78 -1.14
CA ALA A 225 -1.11 8.20 -0.88
C ALA A 225 -2.23 9.05 -1.51
N ALA A 226 -2.21 10.37 -1.29
CA ALA A 226 -3.18 11.29 -1.86
C ALA A 226 -3.13 11.31 -3.41
N TYR A 227 -1.93 11.23 -4.00
CA TYR A 227 -1.78 11.14 -5.46
C TYR A 227 -2.40 9.86 -6.01
N LEU A 228 -2.12 8.70 -5.40
CA LEU A 228 -2.68 7.42 -5.84
C LEU A 228 -4.21 7.39 -5.71
N ASP A 229 -4.76 8.01 -4.68
CA ASP A 229 -6.21 8.16 -4.51
C ASP A 229 -6.82 9.03 -5.62
N SER A 230 -6.20 10.17 -5.94
CA SER A 230 -6.64 11.04 -7.04
C SER A 230 -6.61 10.32 -8.38
N VAL A 231 -5.53 9.58 -8.66
CA VAL A 231 -5.39 8.81 -9.91
C VAL A 231 -6.50 7.76 -10.02
N ARG A 232 -6.85 7.08 -8.92
CA ARG A 232 -7.93 6.09 -8.92
C ARG A 232 -9.27 6.73 -9.23
N ILE A 233 -9.60 7.86 -8.61
CA ILE A 233 -10.85 8.58 -8.85
C ILE A 233 -10.93 9.04 -10.32
N ASP A 234 -9.83 9.56 -10.86
CA ASP A 234 -9.78 10.00 -12.26
C ASP A 234 -9.93 8.82 -13.24
N GLN A 235 -9.34 7.67 -12.92
CA GLN A 235 -9.51 6.42 -13.68
C GLN A 235 -10.96 5.93 -13.63
N GLU A 236 -11.57 5.82 -12.45
CA GLU A 236 -12.96 5.38 -12.28
C GLU A 236 -13.92 6.31 -13.02
N LYS A 237 -13.71 7.63 -12.93
CA LYS A 237 -14.52 8.61 -13.65
C LYS A 237 -14.32 8.54 -15.17
N ALA A 238 -13.12 8.25 -15.64
CA ALA A 238 -12.85 8.05 -17.06
C ALA A 238 -13.53 6.77 -17.58
N GLU A 239 -13.43 5.67 -16.84
CA GLU A 239 -14.12 4.42 -17.17
C GLU A 239 -15.63 4.59 -17.19
N GLN A 240 -16.19 5.28 -16.19
CA GLN A 240 -17.63 5.52 -16.13
C GLN A 240 -18.12 6.34 -17.33
N ARG A 241 -17.44 7.44 -17.67
CA ARG A 241 -17.76 8.23 -18.88
C ARG A 241 -17.68 7.40 -20.15
N GLN A 242 -16.67 6.54 -20.27
CA GLN A 242 -16.51 5.68 -21.44
C GLN A 242 -17.63 4.63 -21.53
N ARG A 243 -18.09 4.09 -20.39
CA ARG A 243 -19.24 3.15 -20.36
C ARG A 243 -20.53 3.86 -20.77
N GLU A 244 -20.81 5.03 -20.21
CA GLU A 244 -21.99 5.84 -20.54
C GLU A 244 -22.00 6.24 -22.04
N GLU A 245 -20.86 6.63 -22.60
CA GLU A 245 -20.74 6.95 -24.03
C GLU A 245 -20.94 5.72 -24.93
N ASN A 246 -20.39 4.56 -24.54
CA ASN A 246 -20.58 3.31 -25.28
C ASN A 246 -22.04 2.83 -25.22
N GLU A 247 -22.71 2.96 -24.09
CA GLU A 247 -24.14 2.62 -23.96
C GLU A 247 -25.00 3.54 -24.82
N ARG A 248 -24.74 4.86 -24.78
CA ARG A 248 -25.45 5.82 -25.63
C ARG A 248 -25.26 5.51 -27.12
N ARG A 249 -24.02 5.22 -27.53
CA ARG A 249 -23.73 4.83 -28.92
C ARG A 249 -24.44 3.54 -29.34
N LYS A 250 -24.50 2.53 -28.47
CA LYS A 250 -25.23 1.29 -28.77
C LYS A 250 -26.72 1.54 -28.94
N LEU A 251 -27.33 2.35 -28.07
CA LEU A 251 -28.74 2.73 -28.19
C LEU A 251 -29.01 3.49 -29.50
N GLU A 252 -28.16 4.45 -29.85
CA GLU A 252 -28.25 5.19 -31.12
C GLU A 252 -28.07 4.26 -32.34
N GLU A 253 -27.11 3.33 -32.32
CA GLU A 253 -26.88 2.35 -33.38
C GLU A 253 -28.06 1.35 -33.51
N GLU A 254 -28.65 0.90 -32.40
CA GLU A 254 -29.83 0.04 -32.40
C GLU A 254 -31.07 0.75 -32.93
N GLU A 255 -31.29 2.01 -32.54
CA GLU A 255 -32.39 2.84 -33.05
C GLU A 255 -32.26 3.08 -34.56
N GLN A 256 -31.04 3.43 -35.02
CA GLN A 256 -30.78 3.60 -36.45
C GLN A 256 -30.98 2.32 -37.25
N LYS A 257 -30.55 1.16 -36.72
CA LYS A 257 -30.78 -0.14 -37.37
C LYS A 257 -32.26 -0.46 -37.48
N LYS A 258 -33.04 -0.28 -36.41
CA LYS A 258 -34.51 -0.49 -36.44
C LYS A 258 -35.18 0.41 -37.48
N LEU A 259 -34.74 1.68 -37.58
CA LEU A 259 -35.28 2.62 -38.55
C LEU A 259 -34.95 2.22 -40.00
N GLN A 260 -33.72 1.75 -40.26
CA GLN A 260 -33.28 1.25 -41.56
C GLN A 260 -34.01 -0.05 -41.96
N GLU A 261 -34.09 -1.03 -41.05
CA GLU A 261 -34.79 -2.29 -41.29
C GLU A 261 -36.26 -2.06 -41.66
N PHE A 262 -36.91 -1.11 -40.97
CA PHE A 262 -38.29 -0.76 -41.28
C PHE A 262 -38.44 0.01 -42.61
N ALA A 263 -37.49 0.89 -42.95
CA ALA A 263 -37.48 1.55 -44.25
C ALA A 263 -37.32 0.53 -45.40
N ASP A 264 -36.41 -0.44 -45.25
CA ASP A 264 -36.22 -1.53 -46.21
C ASP A 264 -37.46 -2.42 -46.33
N PHE A 265 -38.12 -2.72 -45.21
CA PHE A 265 -39.38 -3.46 -45.19
C PHE A 265 -40.47 -2.75 -46.00
N ARG A 266 -40.63 -1.43 -45.79
CA ARG A 266 -41.59 -0.62 -46.55
C ARG A 266 -41.31 -0.63 -48.05
N GLU A 267 -40.05 -0.54 -48.44
CA GLU A 267 -39.65 -0.55 -49.85
C GLU A 267 -39.92 -1.92 -50.50
N ARG A 268 -39.65 -3.02 -49.81
CA ARG A 268 -40.01 -4.36 -50.28
C ARG A 268 -41.52 -4.51 -50.50
N LEU A 269 -42.34 -4.01 -49.57
CA LEU A 269 -43.79 -4.03 -49.72
C LEU A 269 -44.24 -3.20 -50.94
N ARG A 270 -43.68 -2.01 -51.16
CA ARG A 270 -44.00 -1.19 -52.34
C ARG A 270 -43.73 -1.92 -53.65
N GLN A 271 -42.65 -2.68 -53.73
CA GLN A 271 -42.28 -3.45 -54.92
C GLN A 271 -43.14 -4.72 -55.10
N ALA A 272 -43.60 -5.33 -54.01
CA ALA A 272 -44.40 -6.55 -54.04
C ALA A 272 -45.90 -6.30 -54.28
N LEU A 273 -46.39 -5.07 -54.06
CA LEU A 273 -47.80 -4.73 -54.25
C LEU A 273 -48.24 -4.93 -55.71
N PRO A 274 -49.37 -5.60 -55.96
CA PRO A 274 -49.95 -5.72 -57.29
C PRO A 274 -50.25 -4.34 -57.91
N SER A 275 -50.38 -4.25 -59.22
CA SER A 275 -50.86 -3.01 -59.87
C SER A 275 -52.29 -2.70 -59.42
N GLU A 276 -52.62 -1.41 -59.25
CA GLU A 276 -53.99 -1.03 -58.89
C GLU A 276 -54.96 -1.39 -60.03
N PRO A 277 -56.07 -2.10 -59.75
CA PRO A 277 -57.05 -2.49 -60.76
C PRO A 277 -57.70 -1.26 -61.42
N SER A 278 -57.90 -1.36 -62.74
CA SER A 278 -58.54 -0.30 -63.53
C SER A 278 -60.00 -0.13 -63.15
N SER A 279 -60.58 1.09 -63.24
CA SER A 279 -61.99 1.36 -62.91
C SER A 279 -63.00 0.59 -63.76
N THR A 280 -62.55 -0.07 -64.82
CA THR A 280 -63.34 -0.82 -65.80
C THR A 280 -63.31 -2.33 -65.56
N GLU A 281 -62.51 -2.84 -64.62
CA GLU A 281 -62.49 -4.25 -64.23
C GLU A 281 -63.74 -4.61 -63.40
N ASN A 282 -64.15 -5.87 -63.45
CA ASN A 282 -65.29 -6.35 -62.68
C ASN A 282 -64.84 -6.67 -61.24
N ASP A 283 -65.76 -6.51 -60.28
CA ASP A 283 -65.60 -6.90 -58.88
C ASP A 283 -64.52 -6.15 -58.07
N ILE A 284 -64.48 -4.82 -58.25
CA ILE A 284 -63.57 -3.90 -57.55
C ILE A 284 -64.24 -3.31 -56.32
N ILE A 285 -63.44 -3.09 -55.28
CA ILE A 285 -63.79 -2.26 -54.13
C ILE A 285 -62.78 -1.14 -53.92
N GLN A 286 -63.26 0.07 -53.63
CA GLN A 286 -62.41 1.19 -53.25
C GLN A 286 -62.31 1.28 -51.72
N VAL A 287 -61.11 1.11 -51.17
CA VAL A 287 -60.88 1.17 -49.72
C VAL A 287 -60.15 2.47 -49.36
N SER A 288 -60.68 3.18 -48.37
CA SER A 288 -60.08 4.39 -47.79
C SER A 288 -59.59 4.09 -46.39
N ILE A 289 -58.29 4.10 -46.14
CA ILE A 289 -57.70 3.93 -44.81
C ILE A 289 -57.45 5.31 -44.21
N ARG A 290 -58.15 5.65 -43.13
CA ARG A 290 -57.95 6.88 -42.36
C ARG A 290 -56.85 6.67 -41.34
N LEU A 291 -55.82 7.51 -41.42
CA LEU A 291 -54.78 7.59 -40.40
C LEU A 291 -55.23 8.49 -39.24
N PRO A 292 -54.69 8.32 -38.02
CA PRO A 292 -55.07 9.11 -36.84
C PRO A 292 -55.01 10.64 -37.03
N ASP A 293 -53.98 11.14 -37.72
CA ASP A 293 -53.72 12.59 -37.87
C ASP A 293 -53.44 13.04 -39.32
N ASN A 294 -53.72 12.18 -40.32
CA ASN A 294 -53.33 12.44 -41.71
C ASN A 294 -54.43 12.22 -42.75
N GLU A 295 -54.17 12.65 -43.99
CA GLU A 295 -55.08 12.43 -45.11
C GLU A 295 -55.35 10.94 -45.34
N PRO A 296 -56.62 10.57 -45.63
CA PRO A 296 -56.96 9.18 -45.89
C PRO A 296 -56.27 8.69 -47.16
N ILE A 297 -55.52 7.59 -47.05
CA ILE A 297 -54.96 6.89 -48.20
C ILE A 297 -56.06 6.05 -48.85
N LYS A 298 -56.16 6.14 -50.17
CA LYS A 298 -57.21 5.47 -50.96
C LYS A 298 -56.57 4.60 -52.02
N ARG A 299 -57.10 3.40 -52.18
CA ARG A 299 -56.68 2.47 -53.23
C ARG A 299 -57.82 1.52 -53.59
N ARG A 300 -57.89 1.14 -54.87
CA ARG A 300 -58.79 0.10 -55.35
C ARG A 300 -58.15 -1.28 -55.18
N PHE A 301 -58.97 -2.26 -54.83
CA PHE A 301 -58.60 -3.66 -54.65
C PHE A 301 -59.62 -4.56 -55.36
N GLN A 302 -59.19 -5.75 -55.76
CA GLN A 302 -60.12 -6.78 -56.23
C GLN A 302 -60.81 -7.41 -55.00
N ARG A 303 -62.09 -7.79 -55.11
CA ARG A 303 -62.78 -8.47 -53.99
C ARG A 303 -62.16 -9.82 -53.64
N THR A 304 -61.45 -10.44 -54.57
CA THR A 304 -60.72 -11.70 -54.39
C THR A 304 -59.34 -11.54 -53.75
N ASP A 305 -58.83 -10.31 -53.59
CA ASP A 305 -57.52 -10.08 -52.98
C ASP A 305 -57.53 -10.46 -51.49
N SER A 306 -56.38 -10.90 -50.98
CA SER A 306 -56.24 -11.21 -49.55
C SER A 306 -56.41 -9.95 -48.70
N ALA A 307 -57.11 -10.08 -47.58
CA ALA A 307 -57.28 -9.03 -46.59
C ALA A 307 -55.96 -8.52 -46.00
N LYS A 308 -54.90 -9.34 -46.00
CA LYS A 308 -53.54 -8.92 -45.61
C LYS A 308 -52.99 -7.78 -46.47
N LEU A 309 -53.42 -7.72 -47.73
CA LEU A 309 -53.00 -6.69 -48.68
C LEU A 309 -53.37 -5.26 -48.22
N LEU A 310 -54.40 -5.12 -47.39
CA LEU A 310 -54.80 -3.84 -46.80
C LEU A 310 -53.75 -3.31 -45.81
N PHE A 311 -53.16 -4.19 -45.01
CA PHE A 311 -52.08 -3.85 -44.07
C PHE A 311 -50.78 -3.57 -44.81
N GLU A 312 -50.44 -4.42 -45.79
CA GLU A 312 -49.30 -4.22 -46.67
C GLU A 312 -49.36 -2.86 -47.38
N PHE A 313 -50.53 -2.50 -47.92
CA PHE A 313 -50.75 -1.19 -48.50
C PHE A 313 -50.59 -0.05 -47.48
N ALA A 314 -51.16 -0.18 -46.28
CA ALA A 314 -51.01 0.82 -45.23
C ALA A 314 -49.53 1.04 -44.84
N TRP A 315 -48.76 -0.03 -44.64
CA TRP A 315 -47.32 0.08 -44.30
C TRP A 315 -46.49 0.80 -45.36
N THR A 316 -46.91 0.82 -46.63
CA THR A 316 -46.15 1.55 -47.66
C THR A 316 -46.14 3.06 -47.49
N ASN A 317 -47.07 3.60 -46.69
CA ASN A 317 -47.10 5.03 -46.38
C ASN A 317 -46.13 5.36 -45.24
N VAL A 318 -45.40 6.47 -45.38
CA VAL A 318 -44.39 6.91 -44.41
C VAL A 318 -45.00 7.29 -43.06
N ASN A 319 -46.26 7.73 -43.07
CA ASN A 319 -46.97 8.27 -41.91
C ASN A 319 -47.70 7.20 -41.08
N VAL A 320 -47.55 5.92 -41.42
CA VAL A 320 -48.15 4.80 -40.69
C VAL A 320 -47.16 4.27 -39.65
N PRO A 321 -47.54 4.11 -38.37
CA PRO A 321 -46.66 3.57 -37.33
C PRO A 321 -46.25 2.11 -37.63
N ASN A 322 -45.20 1.64 -36.98
CA ASN A 322 -44.67 0.29 -37.22
C ASN A 322 -45.68 -0.79 -36.87
N GLN A 323 -46.43 -0.58 -35.79
CA GLN A 323 -47.47 -1.48 -35.30
C GLN A 323 -48.81 -0.75 -35.25
N PHE A 324 -49.83 -1.33 -35.88
CA PHE A 324 -51.17 -0.79 -35.90
C PHE A 324 -52.22 -1.88 -36.09
N GLU A 325 -53.46 -1.53 -35.74
CA GLU A 325 -54.65 -2.31 -36.04
C GLU A 325 -55.51 -1.56 -37.04
N LEU A 326 -56.25 -2.32 -37.86
CA LEU A 326 -57.27 -1.77 -38.73
C LEU A 326 -58.65 -2.04 -38.12
N LEU A 327 -59.45 -0.98 -38.05
CA LEU A 327 -60.83 -0.98 -37.58
C LEU A 327 -61.77 -0.80 -38.77
N TRP A 328 -62.72 -1.72 -38.97
CA TRP A 328 -63.76 -1.57 -40.00
C TRP A 328 -65.10 -2.22 -39.61
N GLY A 329 -66.16 -1.88 -40.36
CA GLY A 329 -67.53 -2.36 -40.15
C GLY A 329 -68.34 -1.64 -39.06
N TYR A 330 -69.64 -1.95 -38.96
CA TYR A 330 -70.50 -1.51 -37.86
C TYR A 330 -71.23 -2.70 -37.21
N PRO A 331 -71.06 -2.96 -35.90
CA PRO A 331 -70.12 -2.28 -34.99
C PRO A 331 -68.65 -2.52 -35.39
N ARG A 332 -67.76 -1.57 -35.09
CA ARG A 332 -66.34 -1.59 -35.52
C ARG A 332 -65.63 -2.80 -34.91
N LYS A 333 -65.03 -3.64 -35.76
CA LYS A 333 -64.18 -4.75 -35.36
C LYS A 333 -62.71 -4.39 -35.56
N ARG A 334 -61.85 -4.85 -34.65
CA ARG A 334 -60.39 -4.70 -34.69
C ARG A 334 -59.78 -5.90 -35.38
N TYR A 335 -58.80 -5.66 -36.23
CA TYR A 335 -58.06 -6.71 -36.87
C TYR A 335 -56.57 -6.38 -36.82
N GLN A 336 -55.80 -7.40 -36.49
CA GLN A 336 -54.35 -7.39 -36.51
C GLN A 336 -53.88 -8.22 -37.70
N TYR A 337 -52.73 -7.84 -38.26
CA TYR A 337 -52.14 -8.54 -39.40
C TYR A 337 -51.95 -10.04 -39.16
N GLU A 338 -51.54 -10.41 -37.94
CA GLU A 338 -51.25 -11.80 -37.52
C GLU A 338 -52.51 -12.67 -37.38
N GLN A 339 -53.66 -12.04 -37.11
CA GLN A 339 -54.94 -12.73 -36.92
C GLN A 339 -55.63 -13.03 -38.25
N LEU A 340 -55.18 -12.41 -39.35
CA LEU A 340 -55.74 -12.63 -40.67
C LEU A 340 -55.17 -13.92 -41.26
N GLY A 341 -56.05 -14.87 -41.58
CA GLY A 341 -55.72 -16.08 -42.32
C GLY A 341 -55.74 -15.85 -43.83
N ASP A 342 -56.47 -16.70 -44.55
CA ASP A 342 -56.71 -16.60 -46.01
C ASP A 342 -58.00 -15.83 -46.34
N GLU A 343 -58.44 -14.94 -45.43
CA GLU A 343 -59.62 -14.11 -45.65
C GLU A 343 -59.40 -13.16 -46.84
N ILE A 344 -60.43 -13.00 -47.67
CA ILE A 344 -60.43 -12.08 -48.82
C ILE A 344 -61.17 -10.79 -48.50
N ILE A 345 -60.83 -9.72 -49.20
CA ILE A 345 -61.42 -8.39 -48.96
C ILE A 345 -62.95 -8.41 -49.15
N GLY A 346 -63.45 -9.16 -50.14
CA GLY A 346 -64.89 -9.27 -50.43
C GLY A 346 -65.72 -9.89 -49.31
N ASP A 347 -65.13 -10.76 -48.47
CA ASP A 347 -65.82 -11.36 -47.33
C ASP A 347 -65.99 -10.36 -46.17
N LEU A 348 -64.98 -9.50 -46.02
CA LEU A 348 -64.89 -8.51 -44.95
C LEU A 348 -65.61 -7.19 -45.29
N MET A 349 -65.68 -6.85 -46.58
CA MET A 349 -66.14 -5.57 -47.09
C MET A 349 -67.13 -5.75 -48.25
N LYS A 350 -68.41 -5.51 -47.97
CA LYS A 350 -69.52 -5.78 -48.92
C LYS A 350 -69.92 -4.56 -49.75
N GLY A 351 -69.52 -3.35 -49.36
CA GLY A 351 -69.76 -2.13 -50.11
C GLY A 351 -68.93 -2.03 -51.41
N ASN A 352 -69.26 -1.04 -52.23
CA ASN A 352 -68.41 -0.65 -53.37
C ASN A 352 -67.32 0.37 -52.95
N THR A 353 -67.53 1.06 -51.82
CA THR A 353 -66.58 1.96 -51.20
C THR A 353 -66.66 1.81 -49.69
N GLU A 354 -65.55 1.47 -49.05
CA GLU A 354 -65.47 1.19 -47.62
C GLU A 354 -64.34 1.99 -46.97
N THR A 355 -64.52 2.33 -45.70
CA THR A 355 -63.52 3.11 -44.94
C THR A 355 -63.03 2.31 -43.75
N CYS A 356 -61.71 2.18 -43.64
CA CYS A 356 -61.02 1.63 -42.48
C CYS A 356 -60.40 2.75 -41.66
N PHE A 357 -60.27 2.55 -40.36
CA PHE A 357 -59.55 3.45 -39.46
C PHE A 357 -58.33 2.72 -38.93
N LEU A 358 -57.17 3.36 -39.02
CA LEU A 358 -55.93 2.85 -38.48
C LEU A 358 -55.76 3.38 -37.06
N GLU A 359 -55.52 2.49 -36.10
CA GLU A 359 -55.23 2.82 -34.70
C GLU A 359 -53.84 2.28 -34.35
N GLN A 360 -52.99 3.11 -33.78
CA GLN A 360 -51.65 2.69 -33.36
C GLN A 360 -51.76 1.75 -32.15
N ILE A 361 -50.93 0.70 -32.14
CA ILE A 361 -50.78 -0.14 -30.95
C ILE A 361 -49.71 0.52 -30.09
N ASP A 362 -50.08 1.00 -28.91
CA ASP A 362 -49.10 1.43 -27.91
C ASP A 362 -48.50 0.18 -27.27
N GLU A 363 -47.18 -0.03 -27.40
CA GLU A 363 -46.46 -1.14 -26.74
C GLU A 363 -46.38 -1.00 -25.20
N ASP A 364 -46.96 0.05 -24.61
CA ASP A 364 -47.00 0.31 -23.16
C ASP A 364 -48.30 -0.19 -22.50
N ARG A 365 -48.56 -1.51 -22.52
CA ARG A 365 -49.46 -2.15 -21.55
C ARG A 365 -49.04 -3.55 -21.12
#